data_AF-A0A3Q3MI16-F1
#
_entry.id   AF-A0A3Q3MI16-F1
#
_cell.length_a   1.000
_cell.length_b   1.000
_cell.length_c   1.000
_cell.angle_alpha   90.00
_cell.angle_beta   90.00
_cell.angle_gamma   90.00
#
_symmetry.space_group_name_H-M   'P 1'
#
loop_
_entity.id
_entity.type
_entity.pdbx_description
1 polymer ?
#
loop_
_entity_poly.entity_id
_entity_poly.type
_entity_poly.pdbx_seq_one_letter_code
_entity_poly.pdbx_strand_id
1 'polypeptide(L)'
;MCTPPETKVDSSTTTKITTTTTETREAQSFHGIRKDVTATELLESKIIDENLYKDLSAGKVTVTEVSEMNSVRKYLEGTNSIAGVYLQSTKETLSIYEAKSRGLLTPGTSLVLLEAQAATGFVIDPVKNKKLSVEEAAAQRVVGNEWKNKLLSAERAVIGYKDPYTGSIISLFQALKKDLIVKDHGIRLLEAQIATGGIIDPVHSHRVPVQVAYQRGYFDEEMNQILSDPDDDTKGFFDPNTQENLTYLQLVERCITDPITGLSLLVIVKKGEYYFFVDEATKLILKSTTTTRAGGQYQGTTVSLWDLLYSKYITEEKRRELVQQFKSGSITVERFLEIILTIIEQRTTTTTSSSSSSIVMCTPPETKVDSSTTTKITTTTTETREAQSFHGIRKDVTATELLESKIIDENLYKDLSAGVYLQSTKETLSIYEAKSRGLLTPGTSLVLLEAQAATGFVIDPVKNKKLSVEEAAAQRVVGNEWKNKLLSAERAVIGYKDPYTGSIISLFQALKKDLIVKDHGIRLLEAQIATGGIIDPVHSNQTHSKIYNNNTSRRAIPRNHSVSVGPALLQIHH
;
A
#
# COMPACT_ATOMS: atom_id res chain seq x y z
N MET A 1 62.14 86.48 0.01
CA MET A 1 60.94 86.62 -0.85
C MET A 1 60.59 85.24 -1.37
N CYS A 2 59.33 84.82 -1.25
CA CYS A 2 58.58 84.12 -2.30
C CYS A 2 57.10 84.05 -1.88
N THR A 3 56.26 84.25 -2.89
CA THR A 3 54.87 84.74 -2.91
C THR A 3 53.80 83.67 -2.58
N PRO A 4 52.56 84.10 -2.21
CA PRO A 4 51.47 83.20 -1.82
C PRO A 4 50.60 82.74 -3.01
N PRO A 5 49.83 81.63 -2.88
CA PRO A 5 49.01 81.07 -3.95
C PRO A 5 47.52 81.48 -3.90
N GLU A 6 46.88 81.32 -5.07
CA GLU A 6 45.56 81.81 -5.49
C GLU A 6 44.34 81.01 -4.98
N THR A 7 43.21 81.73 -4.92
CA THR A 7 41.88 81.30 -4.48
C THR A 7 41.05 80.70 -5.63
N LYS A 8 40.35 79.58 -5.41
CA LYS A 8 39.36 79.00 -6.34
C LYS A 8 37.93 79.41 -5.98
N VAL A 9 37.12 79.61 -7.02
CA VAL A 9 35.72 80.07 -7.00
C VAL A 9 34.76 78.87 -6.97
N ASP A 10 33.77 78.91 -6.08
CA ASP A 10 32.67 77.93 -5.96
C ASP A 10 31.55 78.20 -6.99
N SER A 11 30.99 77.13 -7.55
CA SER A 11 29.77 77.12 -8.36
C SER A 11 28.84 76.01 -7.84
N SER A 12 27.66 76.41 -7.37
CA SER A 12 26.67 75.54 -6.74
C SER A 12 25.75 74.86 -7.77
N THR A 13 25.74 73.53 -7.80
CA THR A 13 24.76 72.73 -8.56
C THR A 13 23.76 72.10 -7.60
N THR A 14 22.47 72.41 -7.76
CA THR A 14 21.37 71.84 -6.93
C THR A 14 20.93 70.49 -7.48
N THR A 15 21.22 69.41 -6.76
CA THR A 15 20.73 68.05 -7.07
C THR A 15 19.36 67.84 -6.41
N LYS A 16 18.29 67.68 -7.21
CA LYS A 16 17.00 67.18 -6.72
C LYS A 16 17.15 65.69 -6.38
N ILE A 17 17.14 65.36 -5.10
CA ILE A 17 17.03 63.99 -4.61
C ILE A 17 15.55 63.62 -4.65
N THR A 18 15.14 62.82 -5.63
CA THR A 18 13.84 62.15 -5.60
C THR A 18 13.99 60.94 -4.69
N THR A 19 13.50 61.05 -3.45
CA THR A 19 13.37 59.92 -2.55
C THR A 19 12.21 59.05 -3.05
N THR A 20 12.52 58.03 -3.85
CA THR A 20 11.57 56.95 -4.10
C THR A 20 11.51 56.13 -2.82
N THR A 21 10.52 56.39 -1.98
CA THR A 21 10.17 55.52 -0.86
C THR A 21 9.66 54.21 -1.47
N THR A 22 10.55 53.24 -1.65
CA THR A 22 10.16 51.86 -1.87
C THR A 22 9.51 51.38 -0.58
N GLU A 23 8.18 51.39 -0.51
CA GLU A 23 7.45 50.66 0.52
C GLU A 23 7.97 49.22 0.50
N THR A 24 8.75 48.86 1.51
CA THR A 24 9.21 47.49 1.70
C THR A 24 7.98 46.75 2.23
N ARG A 25 7.09 46.32 1.33
CA ARG A 25 5.98 45.43 1.68
C ARG A 25 6.60 44.17 2.29
N GLU A 26 6.31 43.91 3.56
CA GLU A 26 6.75 42.68 4.22
C GLU A 26 6.31 41.50 3.35
N ALA A 27 7.28 40.67 2.95
CA ALA A 27 7.00 39.48 2.18
C ALA A 27 6.14 38.56 3.05
N GLN A 28 4.86 38.42 2.69
CA GLN A 28 3.94 37.54 3.39
C GLN A 28 4.41 36.10 3.22
N SER A 29 4.93 35.52 4.31
CA SER A 29 5.53 34.19 4.34
C SER A 29 4.70 33.25 5.21
N PHE A 30 4.55 32.02 4.75
CA PHE A 30 3.82 30.93 5.37
C PHE A 30 4.82 29.89 5.86
N HIS A 31 4.57 29.27 7.00
CA HIS A 31 5.45 28.19 7.45
C HIS A 31 5.22 26.93 6.60
N GLY A 32 6.26 26.45 5.92
CA GLY A 32 6.26 25.19 5.18
C GLY A 32 6.77 24.02 6.03
N ILE A 33 7.31 22.99 5.37
CA ILE A 33 7.76 21.75 6.03
C ILE A 33 9.14 21.92 6.70
N ARG A 34 10.05 22.68 6.07
CA ARG A 34 11.41 22.97 6.56
C ARG A 34 11.81 24.43 6.40
N LYS A 35 11.12 25.18 5.55
CA LYS A 35 11.39 26.58 5.24
C LYS A 35 10.07 27.31 5.09
N ASP A 36 10.12 28.63 5.19
CA ASP A 36 8.96 29.46 4.89
C ASP A 36 8.73 29.57 3.38
N VAL A 37 7.46 29.71 3.00
CA VAL A 37 6.93 29.74 1.63
C VAL A 37 6.32 31.11 1.39
N THR A 38 6.65 31.76 0.28
CA THR A 38 6.06 33.08 -0.03
C THR A 38 4.65 32.96 -0.57
N ALA A 39 3.83 34.01 -0.39
CA ALA A 39 2.51 34.09 -1.01
C ALA A 39 2.56 33.94 -2.55
N THR A 40 3.63 34.44 -3.19
CA THR A 40 3.83 34.30 -4.65
C THR A 40 4.00 32.85 -5.05
N GLU A 41 4.78 32.08 -4.28
CA GLU A 41 5.00 30.66 -4.54
C GLU A 41 3.70 29.85 -4.38
N LEU A 42 2.88 30.16 -3.38
CA LEU A 42 1.57 29.52 -3.22
C LEU A 42 0.64 29.79 -4.40
N LEU A 43 0.70 30.99 -5.00
CA LEU A 43 -0.06 31.34 -6.20
C LEU A 43 0.48 30.59 -7.43
N GLU A 44 1.79 30.58 -7.64
CA GLU A 44 2.45 29.87 -8.75
C GLU A 44 2.22 28.35 -8.68
N SER A 45 2.15 27.81 -7.46
CA SER A 45 1.79 26.42 -7.17
C SER A 45 0.28 26.14 -7.23
N LYS A 46 -0.56 27.14 -7.58
CA LYS A 46 -2.03 27.03 -7.68
C LYS A 46 -2.68 26.51 -6.39
N ILE A 47 -2.07 26.81 -5.24
CA ILE A 47 -2.60 26.46 -3.92
C ILE A 47 -3.60 27.51 -3.45
N ILE A 48 -3.31 28.78 -3.74
CA ILE A 48 -4.23 29.90 -3.58
C ILE A 48 -4.59 30.47 -4.95
N ASP A 49 -5.77 31.07 -5.06
CA ASP A 49 -6.18 31.75 -6.29
C ASP A 49 -5.76 33.24 -6.30
N GLU A 50 -5.92 33.89 -7.44
CA GLU A 50 -5.56 35.30 -7.59
C GLU A 50 -6.36 36.23 -6.68
N ASN A 51 -7.61 35.87 -6.34
CA ASN A 51 -8.47 36.70 -5.50
C ASN A 51 -7.97 36.68 -4.06
N LEU A 52 -7.69 35.49 -3.53
CA LEU A 52 -7.14 35.29 -2.20
C LEU A 52 -5.75 35.91 -2.08
N TYR A 53 -4.91 35.81 -3.12
CA TYR A 53 -3.61 36.49 -3.15
C TYR A 53 -3.75 38.02 -3.11
N LYS A 54 -4.71 38.60 -3.85
CA LYS A 54 -4.99 40.05 -3.82
C LYS A 54 -5.52 40.49 -2.47
N ASP A 55 -6.43 39.72 -1.87
CA ASP A 55 -6.99 40.02 -0.55
C ASP A 55 -5.94 39.91 0.56
N LEU A 56 -5.05 38.92 0.48
CA LEU A 56 -3.89 38.80 1.37
C LEU A 56 -2.94 39.99 1.18
N SER A 57 -2.59 40.33 -0.06
CA SER A 57 -1.73 41.47 -0.38
C SER A 57 -2.32 42.81 0.04
N ALA A 58 -3.65 42.93 0.06
CA ALA A 58 -4.39 44.10 0.53
C ALA A 58 -4.61 44.11 2.05
N GLY A 59 -4.21 43.07 2.78
CA GLY A 59 -4.38 42.94 4.22
C GLY A 59 -5.82 42.69 4.67
N LYS A 60 -6.72 42.26 3.78
CA LYS A 60 -8.10 41.92 4.13
C LYS A 60 -8.21 40.58 4.84
N VAL A 61 -7.28 39.67 4.55
CA VAL A 61 -7.09 38.38 5.22
C VAL A 61 -5.66 38.30 5.72
N THR A 62 -5.47 37.60 6.83
CA THR A 62 -4.15 37.43 7.44
C THR A 62 -3.48 36.13 6.99
N VAL A 63 -2.14 36.07 7.11
CA VAL A 63 -1.37 34.83 6.86
C VAL A 63 -1.90 33.69 7.74
N THR A 64 -2.19 33.96 9.01
CA THR A 64 -2.72 32.97 9.96
C THR A 64 -4.06 32.40 9.51
N GLU A 65 -5.02 33.26 9.13
CA GLU A 65 -6.33 32.81 8.64
C GLU A 65 -6.20 31.94 7.39
N VAL A 66 -5.32 32.33 6.44
CA VAL A 66 -5.09 31.56 5.21
C VAL A 66 -4.35 30.26 5.50
N SER A 67 -3.40 30.23 6.43
CA SER A 67 -2.70 29.01 6.89
C SER A 67 -3.65 27.99 7.53
N GLU A 68 -4.69 28.46 8.23
CA GLU A 68 -5.67 27.60 8.90
C GLU A 68 -6.72 27.02 7.93
N MET A 69 -6.85 27.58 6.72
CA MET A 69 -7.74 27.02 5.70
C MET A 69 -7.29 25.61 5.29
N ASN A 70 -8.18 24.63 5.41
CA ASN A 70 -7.90 23.23 5.03
C ASN A 70 -7.40 23.07 3.58
N SER A 71 -7.82 23.95 2.66
CA SER A 71 -7.38 23.97 1.26
C SER A 71 -5.88 24.28 1.12
N VAL A 72 -5.33 25.09 2.02
CA VAL A 72 -3.93 25.56 2.01
C VAL A 72 -3.08 24.74 2.98
N ARG A 73 -3.57 24.51 4.20
CA ARG A 73 -2.88 23.78 5.27
C ARG A 73 -2.36 22.41 4.83
N LYS A 74 -3.16 21.66 4.06
CA LYS A 74 -2.79 20.34 3.54
C LYS A 74 -1.55 20.39 2.63
N TYR A 75 -1.28 21.53 2.00
CA TYR A 75 -0.12 21.72 1.15
C TYR A 75 1.09 22.28 1.91
N LEU A 76 0.86 23.10 2.94
CA LEU A 76 1.94 23.63 3.78
C LEU A 76 2.57 22.54 4.67
N GLU A 77 1.75 21.76 5.37
CA GLU A 77 2.22 20.79 6.36
C GLU A 77 1.93 19.32 6.01
N GLY A 78 1.07 19.07 5.01
CA GLY A 78 0.53 17.74 4.74
C GLY A 78 -0.72 17.39 5.57
N THR A 79 -1.26 16.20 5.32
CA THR A 79 -2.25 15.53 6.15
C THR A 79 -1.56 14.50 7.06
N ASN A 80 -2.28 14.00 8.07
CA ASN A 80 -1.68 13.15 9.09
C ASN A 80 -1.10 11.85 8.50
N SER A 81 0.21 11.68 8.66
CA SER A 81 0.88 10.39 8.52
C SER A 81 0.57 9.48 9.72
N ILE A 82 0.85 8.18 9.60
CA ILE A 82 0.74 7.23 10.71
C ILE A 82 1.78 7.62 11.75
N ALA A 83 1.33 8.27 12.83
CA ALA A 83 2.16 8.87 13.85
C ALA A 83 2.70 7.85 14.86
N GLY A 84 1.96 6.77 15.07
CA GLY A 84 2.24 5.83 16.15
C GLY A 84 1.33 4.62 16.12
N VAL A 85 1.33 3.92 17.24
CA VAL A 85 0.52 2.72 17.47
C VAL A 85 -0.45 2.98 18.62
N TYR A 86 -1.70 2.54 18.45
CA TYR A 86 -2.67 2.48 19.53
C TYR A 86 -2.88 1.02 19.95
N LEU A 87 -2.53 0.67 21.19
CA LEU A 87 -2.71 -0.68 21.72
C LEU A 87 -4.12 -0.82 22.30
N GLN A 88 -5.01 -1.52 21.59
CA GLN A 88 -6.44 -1.60 21.94
C GLN A 88 -6.68 -2.18 23.34
N SER A 89 -5.91 -3.21 23.72
CA SER A 89 -6.08 -3.91 25.01
C SER A 89 -5.79 -3.04 26.24
N THR A 90 -4.87 -2.08 26.13
CA THR A 90 -4.47 -1.19 27.24
C THR A 90 -4.91 0.25 27.05
N LYS A 91 -5.44 0.58 25.86
CA LYS A 91 -5.76 1.95 25.42
C LYS A 91 -4.56 2.90 25.48
N GLU A 92 -3.37 2.37 25.20
CA GLU A 92 -2.10 3.10 25.26
C GLU A 92 -1.66 3.53 23.88
N THR A 93 -1.20 4.78 23.76
CA THR A 93 -0.53 5.31 22.56
C THR A 93 0.97 5.13 22.69
N LEU A 94 1.59 4.53 21.68
CA LEU A 94 3.02 4.21 21.63
C LEU A 94 3.67 4.82 20.39
N SER A 95 4.94 5.22 20.51
CA SER A 95 5.76 5.49 19.33
C SER A 95 6.02 4.21 18.54
N ILE A 96 6.29 4.33 17.24
CA ILE A 96 6.61 3.16 16.38
C ILE A 96 7.84 2.41 16.90
N TYR A 97 8.84 3.14 17.40
CA TYR A 97 10.07 2.56 17.94
C TYR A 97 9.84 1.83 19.27
N GLU A 98 8.95 2.35 20.11
CA GLU A 98 8.57 1.68 21.35
C GLU A 98 7.74 0.42 21.06
N ALA A 99 6.79 0.49 20.12
CA ALA A 99 6.03 -0.67 19.68
C ALA A 99 6.94 -1.80 19.14
N LYS A 100 8.00 -1.45 18.39
CA LYS A 100 9.08 -2.39 18.01
C LYS A 100 9.77 -2.99 19.23
N SER A 101 10.19 -2.15 20.18
CA SER A 101 10.93 -2.58 21.37
C SER A 101 10.11 -3.52 22.26
N ARG A 102 8.79 -3.36 22.27
CA ARG A 102 7.83 -4.25 22.95
C ARG A 102 7.43 -5.49 22.12
N GLY A 103 7.94 -5.64 20.90
CA GLY A 103 7.63 -6.77 20.00
C GLY A 103 6.23 -6.73 19.39
N LEU A 104 5.54 -5.60 19.43
CA LEU A 104 4.21 -5.40 18.82
C LEU A 104 4.31 -5.19 17.30
N LEU A 105 5.43 -4.62 16.85
CA LEU A 105 5.76 -4.45 15.43
C LEU A 105 7.08 -5.15 15.12
N THR A 106 7.19 -5.71 13.90
CA THR A 106 8.46 -6.25 13.43
C THR A 106 9.44 -5.10 13.11
N PRO A 107 10.77 -5.32 13.23
CA PRO A 107 11.75 -4.31 12.84
C PRO A 107 11.60 -3.79 11.41
N GLY A 108 11.16 -4.65 10.47
CA GLY A 108 10.90 -4.27 9.09
C GLY A 108 9.73 -3.31 8.96
N THR A 109 8.56 -3.68 9.50
CA THR A 109 7.35 -2.85 9.50
C THR A 109 7.60 -1.50 10.16
N SER A 110 8.28 -1.49 11.32
CA SER A 110 8.60 -0.25 12.04
C SER A 110 9.52 0.67 11.26
N LEU A 111 10.54 0.13 10.60
CA LEU A 111 11.44 0.94 9.78
C LEU A 111 10.68 1.58 8.60
N VAL A 112 9.84 0.81 7.91
CA VAL A 112 9.05 1.31 6.77
C VAL A 112 8.10 2.44 7.19
N LEU A 113 7.42 2.31 8.33
CA LEU A 113 6.55 3.37 8.86
C LEU A 113 7.33 4.64 9.25
N LEU A 114 8.51 4.48 9.85
CA LEU A 114 9.37 5.63 10.21
C LEU A 114 9.98 6.30 8.97
N GLU A 115 10.33 5.53 7.93
CA GLU A 115 10.76 6.07 6.64
C GLU A 115 9.64 6.89 5.99
N ALA A 116 8.39 6.42 6.04
CA ALA A 116 7.23 7.16 5.56
C ALA A 116 7.02 8.47 6.34
N GLN A 117 7.17 8.46 7.67
CA GLN A 117 7.15 9.68 8.49
C GLN A 117 8.24 10.68 8.05
N ALA A 118 9.49 10.22 7.96
CA ALA A 118 10.61 11.06 7.55
C ALA A 118 10.42 11.64 6.13
N ALA A 119 9.88 10.85 5.20
CA ALA A 119 9.65 11.26 3.82
C ALA A 119 8.41 12.14 3.61
N THR A 120 7.51 12.21 4.59
CA THR A 120 6.28 13.03 4.54
C THR A 120 6.39 14.32 5.34
N GLY A 121 7.50 14.51 6.05
CA GLY A 121 7.84 15.77 6.69
C GLY A 121 8.58 15.57 7.99
N PHE A 122 8.11 14.73 8.92
CA PHE A 122 8.65 14.71 10.28
C PHE A 122 8.57 13.33 10.89
N VAL A 123 9.53 13.00 11.74
CA VAL A 123 9.40 11.89 12.67
C VAL A 123 8.51 12.35 13.82
N ILE A 124 7.47 11.59 14.14
CA ILE A 124 6.44 12.02 15.09
C ILE A 124 6.63 11.29 16.43
N ASP A 125 6.67 12.05 17.52
CA ASP A 125 6.47 11.53 18.88
C ASP A 125 4.97 11.68 19.22
N PRO A 126 4.17 10.59 19.14
CA PRO A 126 2.73 10.66 19.37
C PRO A 126 2.37 10.88 20.84
N VAL A 127 3.28 10.62 21.78
CA VAL A 127 3.04 10.78 23.22
C VAL A 127 3.23 12.24 23.63
N LYS A 128 4.26 12.90 23.09
CA LYS A 128 4.53 14.33 23.35
C LYS A 128 3.91 15.26 22.32
N ASN A 129 3.24 14.71 21.30
CA ASN A 129 2.69 15.43 20.15
C ASN A 129 3.74 16.36 19.50
N LYS A 130 4.94 15.84 19.23
CA LYS A 130 6.04 16.59 18.61
C LYS A 130 6.35 16.07 17.22
N LYS A 131 6.52 17.01 16.28
CA LYS A 131 7.09 16.78 14.94
C LYS A 131 8.58 17.12 15.00
N LEU A 132 9.46 16.19 14.66
CA LEU A 132 10.91 16.30 14.80
C LEU A 132 11.63 16.01 13.48
N SER A 133 12.80 16.62 13.28
CA SER A 133 13.75 16.15 12.26
C SER A 133 14.30 14.77 12.64
N VAL A 134 14.93 14.07 11.70
CA VAL A 134 15.55 12.77 12.02
C VAL A 134 16.67 12.91 13.04
N GLU A 135 17.49 13.96 12.98
CA GLU A 135 18.52 14.19 13.99
C GLU A 135 17.93 14.46 15.38
N GLU A 136 16.89 15.29 15.45
CA GLU A 136 16.21 15.61 16.70
C GLU A 136 15.54 14.38 17.31
N ALA A 137 14.87 13.56 16.49
CA ALA A 137 14.23 12.32 16.92
C ALA A 137 15.25 11.32 17.46
N ALA A 138 16.42 11.20 16.84
CA ALA A 138 17.51 10.36 17.33
C ALA A 138 18.09 10.90 18.66
N ALA A 139 18.31 12.21 18.76
CA ALA A 139 18.80 12.87 19.98
C ALA A 139 17.82 12.69 21.16
N GLN A 140 16.52 12.77 20.89
CA GLN A 140 15.46 12.58 21.88
C GLN A 140 15.06 11.11 22.09
N ARG A 141 15.73 10.16 21.43
CA ARG A 141 15.47 8.71 21.48
C ARG A 141 14.04 8.29 21.10
N VAL A 142 13.39 9.10 20.27
CA VAL A 142 12.11 8.73 19.62
C VAL A 142 12.36 7.65 18.56
N VAL A 143 13.57 7.62 17.99
CA VAL A 143 14.06 6.55 17.10
C VAL A 143 15.40 6.03 17.58
N GLY A 144 15.67 4.76 17.29
CA GLY A 144 16.96 4.12 17.56
C GLY A 144 18.08 4.64 16.66
N ASN A 145 19.28 4.81 17.23
CA ASN A 145 20.46 5.28 16.50
C ASN A 145 20.85 4.35 15.34
N GLU A 146 20.51 3.08 15.41
CA GLU A 146 20.75 2.09 14.35
C GLU A 146 20.01 2.41 13.04
N TRP A 147 18.93 3.19 13.11
CA TRP A 147 18.13 3.57 11.96
C TRP A 147 18.38 5.00 11.49
N LYS A 148 19.15 5.80 12.24
CA LYS A 148 19.41 7.21 11.93
C LYS A 148 19.81 7.42 10.46
N ASN A 149 20.80 6.67 9.97
CA ASN A 149 21.29 6.84 8.58
C ASN A 149 20.23 6.46 7.52
N LYS A 150 19.39 5.45 7.81
CA LYS A 150 18.31 5.04 6.91
C LYS A 150 17.20 6.10 6.87
N LEU A 151 16.86 6.65 8.03
CA LEU A 151 15.86 7.71 8.14
C LEU A 151 16.35 9.02 7.53
N LEU A 152 17.64 9.38 7.68
CA LEU A 152 18.24 10.52 6.98
C LEU A 152 18.19 10.32 5.45
N SER A 153 18.32 9.08 4.98
CA SER A 153 18.13 8.76 3.57
C SER A 153 16.71 9.02 3.09
N ALA A 154 15.70 8.65 3.90
CA ALA A 154 14.30 8.91 3.60
C ALA A 154 13.92 10.40 3.72
N GLU A 155 14.49 11.13 4.69
CA GLU A 155 14.25 12.57 4.89
C GLU A 155 14.69 13.42 3.69
N ARG A 156 15.63 12.93 2.86
CA ARG A 156 15.97 13.54 1.56
C ARG A 156 14.79 13.62 0.60
N ALA A 157 13.73 12.84 0.79
CA ALA A 157 12.49 13.03 0.04
C ALA A 157 11.81 14.39 0.33
N VAL A 158 12.14 15.04 1.44
CA VAL A 158 11.62 16.35 1.87
C VAL A 158 12.65 17.46 1.65
N ILE A 159 13.89 17.25 2.08
CA ILE A 159 14.96 18.27 1.94
C ILE A 159 15.64 18.26 0.56
N GLY A 160 15.35 17.23 -0.23
CA GLY A 160 15.86 17.01 -1.57
C GLY A 160 17.15 16.18 -1.62
N TYR A 161 17.38 15.56 -2.76
CA TYR A 161 18.57 14.77 -3.07
C TYR A 161 19.60 15.66 -3.75
N LYS A 162 20.86 15.55 -3.34
CA LYS A 162 21.94 16.23 -4.05
C LYS A 162 22.34 15.43 -5.27
N ASP A 163 22.15 15.98 -6.46
CA ASP A 163 22.58 15.36 -7.71
C ASP A 163 24.13 15.30 -7.77
N PRO A 164 24.74 14.11 -7.88
CA PRO A 164 26.19 13.97 -7.94
C PRO A 164 26.85 14.69 -9.13
N TYR A 165 26.10 14.89 -10.22
CA TYR A 165 26.64 15.46 -11.46
C TYR A 165 26.53 16.99 -11.50
N THR A 166 25.42 17.54 -11.02
CA THR A 166 25.14 18.99 -11.09
C THR A 166 25.36 19.70 -9.76
N GLY A 167 25.36 18.97 -8.64
CA GLY A 167 25.37 19.53 -7.29
C GLY A 167 24.04 20.15 -6.85
N SER A 168 23.05 20.24 -7.75
CA SER A 168 21.73 20.79 -7.51
C SER A 168 20.88 19.87 -6.64
N ILE A 169 19.91 20.47 -5.95
CA ILE A 169 18.90 19.74 -5.18
C ILE A 169 17.80 19.28 -6.16
N ILE A 170 17.51 17.99 -6.17
CA ILE A 170 16.47 17.36 -7.00
C ILE A 170 15.41 16.67 -6.11
N SER A 171 14.20 16.53 -6.63
CA SER A 171 13.09 15.84 -5.97
C SER A 171 13.30 14.34 -5.84
N LEU A 172 12.48 13.70 -4.99
CA LEU A 172 12.41 12.25 -4.84
C LEU A 172 12.20 11.55 -6.20
N PHE A 173 11.29 12.06 -7.01
CA PHE A 173 10.98 11.49 -8.32
C PHE A 173 12.11 11.66 -9.34
N GLN A 174 12.77 12.81 -9.35
CA GLN A 174 13.94 13.02 -10.20
C GLN A 174 15.11 12.12 -9.78
N ALA A 175 15.30 11.91 -8.49
CA ALA A 175 16.28 10.95 -7.97
C ALA A 175 15.94 9.51 -8.39
N LEU A 176 14.64 9.15 -8.39
CA LEU A 176 14.14 7.87 -8.90
C LEU A 176 14.47 7.68 -10.38
N LYS A 177 14.18 8.68 -11.22
CA LYS A 177 14.48 8.65 -12.67
C LYS A 177 15.97 8.55 -12.99
N LYS A 178 16.82 9.04 -12.09
CA LYS A 178 18.28 8.99 -12.21
C LYS A 178 18.90 7.75 -11.53
N ASP A 179 18.08 6.81 -11.06
CA ASP A 179 18.50 5.60 -10.32
C ASP A 179 19.41 5.91 -9.11
N LEU A 180 19.25 7.09 -8.49
CA LEU A 180 19.98 7.49 -7.28
C LEU A 180 19.39 6.89 -6.01
N ILE A 181 18.18 6.32 -6.13
CA ILE A 181 17.47 5.59 -5.08
C ILE A 181 16.93 4.28 -5.66
N VAL A 182 16.83 3.27 -4.81
CA VAL A 182 16.23 1.98 -5.18
C VAL A 182 14.76 2.20 -5.54
N LYS A 183 14.31 1.61 -6.66
CA LYS A 183 12.97 1.87 -7.23
C LYS A 183 11.84 1.61 -6.24
N ASP A 184 11.75 0.41 -5.70
CA ASP A 184 10.69 0.03 -4.75
C ASP A 184 10.66 0.92 -3.51
N HIS A 185 11.84 1.33 -3.03
CA HIS A 185 11.96 2.27 -1.92
C HIS A 185 11.42 3.65 -2.30
N GLY A 186 11.79 4.18 -3.46
CA GLY A 186 11.33 5.48 -3.94
C GLY A 186 9.83 5.52 -4.23
N ILE A 187 9.27 4.47 -4.85
CA ILE A 187 7.84 4.29 -5.11
C ILE A 187 7.06 4.35 -3.80
N ARG A 188 7.49 3.59 -2.79
CA ARG A 188 6.88 3.59 -1.46
C ARG A 188 6.88 4.97 -0.78
N LEU A 189 7.96 5.74 -0.93
CA LEU A 189 8.03 7.10 -0.38
C LEU A 189 7.11 8.08 -1.14
N LEU A 190 7.01 7.96 -2.48
CA LEU A 190 6.09 8.77 -3.29
C LEU A 190 4.65 8.51 -2.91
N GLU A 191 4.28 7.24 -2.76
CA GLU A 191 2.97 6.81 -2.32
C GLU A 191 2.59 7.42 -0.97
N ALA A 192 3.51 7.39 0.00
CA ALA A 192 3.31 8.02 1.30
C ALA A 192 3.11 9.54 1.19
N GLN A 193 3.84 10.23 0.30
CA GLN A 193 3.63 11.66 0.05
C GLN A 193 2.26 11.95 -0.55
N ILE A 194 1.85 11.22 -1.58
CA ILE A 194 0.53 11.40 -2.23
C ILE A 194 -0.59 11.21 -1.22
N ALA A 195 -0.56 10.12 -0.45
CA ALA A 195 -1.55 9.82 0.57
C ALA A 195 -1.60 10.85 1.71
N THR A 196 -0.51 11.60 1.94
CA THR A 196 -0.41 12.65 2.97
C THR A 196 -0.59 14.07 2.42
N GLY A 197 -1.23 14.23 1.28
CA GLY A 197 -1.68 15.54 0.78
C GLY A 197 -1.05 16.01 -0.53
N GLY A 198 -0.03 15.32 -1.05
CA GLY A 198 0.58 15.63 -2.35
C GLY A 198 2.09 15.49 -2.39
N ILE A 199 2.66 15.64 -3.58
CA ILE A 199 4.10 15.52 -3.85
C ILE A 199 4.85 16.68 -3.21
N ILE A 200 6.00 16.41 -2.57
CA ILE A 200 6.79 17.45 -1.91
C ILE A 200 7.75 18.12 -2.90
N ASP A 201 7.73 19.45 -2.94
CA ASP A 201 8.75 20.29 -3.56
C ASP A 201 9.89 20.53 -2.55
N PRO A 202 11.09 19.98 -2.77
CA PRO A 202 12.20 20.14 -1.82
C PRO A 202 12.86 21.52 -1.88
N VAL A 203 12.66 22.29 -2.96
CA VAL A 203 13.24 23.62 -3.13
C VAL A 203 12.43 24.62 -2.32
N HIS A 204 11.12 24.60 -2.51
CA HIS A 204 10.16 25.52 -1.88
C HIS A 204 9.52 24.98 -0.60
N SER A 205 9.88 23.76 -0.19
CA SER A 205 9.53 23.17 1.11
C SER A 205 8.04 23.09 1.43
N HIS A 206 7.21 22.80 0.43
CA HIS A 206 5.78 22.55 0.60
C HIS A 206 5.31 21.50 -0.41
N ARG A 207 4.08 21.03 -0.28
CA ARG A 207 3.47 20.07 -1.21
C ARG A 207 2.79 20.78 -2.35
N VAL A 208 2.89 20.22 -3.54
CA VAL A 208 2.24 20.73 -4.74
C VAL A 208 1.12 19.80 -5.21
N PRO A 209 0.06 20.33 -5.82
CA PRO A 209 -0.94 19.53 -6.52
C PRO A 209 -0.30 18.68 -7.63
N VAL A 210 -0.90 17.53 -7.95
CA VAL A 210 -0.39 16.58 -8.96
C VAL A 210 -0.12 17.26 -10.32
N GLN A 211 -1.03 18.13 -10.77
CA GLN A 211 -0.86 18.83 -12.05
C GLN A 211 0.34 19.77 -12.05
N VAL A 212 0.64 20.40 -10.91
CA VAL A 212 1.83 21.28 -10.76
C VAL A 212 3.10 20.43 -10.62
N ALA A 213 3.01 19.27 -9.95
CA ALA A 213 4.11 18.32 -9.87
C ALA A 213 4.54 17.84 -11.27
N TYR A 214 3.59 17.59 -12.19
CA TYR A 214 3.88 17.28 -13.59
C TYR A 214 4.64 18.40 -14.29
N GLN A 215 4.18 19.65 -14.14
CA GLN A 215 4.80 20.82 -14.76
C GLN A 215 6.24 21.05 -14.27
N ARG A 216 6.49 20.79 -12.98
CA ARG A 216 7.82 20.93 -12.36
C ARG A 216 8.71 19.69 -12.55
N GLY A 217 8.19 18.62 -13.14
CA GLY A 217 8.90 17.35 -13.32
C GLY A 217 9.20 16.63 -11.99
N TYR A 218 8.42 16.90 -10.95
CA TYR A 218 8.47 16.20 -9.65
C TYR A 218 7.58 14.96 -9.62
N PHE A 219 6.79 14.75 -10.67
CA PHE A 219 5.95 13.58 -10.87
C PHE A 219 5.61 13.48 -12.36
N ASP A 220 5.06 12.35 -12.82
CA ASP A 220 4.52 12.23 -14.19
C ASP A 220 3.32 11.28 -14.26
N GLU A 221 2.66 11.29 -15.42
CA GLU A 221 1.45 10.50 -15.67
C GLU A 221 1.71 9.00 -15.65
N GLU A 222 2.89 8.55 -16.11
CA GLU A 222 3.28 7.14 -16.10
C GLU A 222 3.36 6.62 -14.66
N MET A 223 4.08 7.32 -13.78
CA MET A 223 4.17 6.96 -12.37
C MET A 223 2.82 7.07 -11.66
N ASN A 224 1.98 8.03 -12.05
CA ASN A 224 0.62 8.13 -11.51
C ASN A 224 -0.25 6.93 -11.88
N GLN A 225 -0.12 6.39 -13.09
CA GLN A 225 -0.81 5.16 -13.49
C GLN A 225 -0.32 3.97 -12.67
N ILE A 226 1.00 3.82 -12.50
CA ILE A 226 1.61 2.77 -11.68
C ILE A 226 1.08 2.84 -10.23
N LEU A 227 1.07 4.01 -9.61
CA LEU A 227 0.59 4.18 -8.22
C LEU A 227 -0.94 4.10 -8.07
N SER A 228 -1.68 4.22 -9.17
CA SER A 228 -3.14 4.06 -9.16
C SER A 228 -3.56 2.60 -9.32
N ASP A 229 -2.68 1.75 -9.85
CA ASP A 229 -2.92 0.32 -10.01
C ASP A 229 -2.64 -0.42 -8.68
N PRO A 230 -3.65 -1.09 -8.07
CA PRO A 230 -3.48 -1.83 -6.82
C PRO A 230 -2.76 -3.18 -6.99
N ASP A 231 -1.79 -3.26 -7.92
CA ASP A 231 -0.88 -4.39 -8.09
C ASP A 231 0.05 -4.60 -6.88
N ASP A 232 0.73 -5.74 -6.80
CA ASP A 232 1.61 -6.09 -5.67
C ASP A 232 2.78 -5.09 -5.50
N ASP A 233 3.28 -4.54 -6.59
CA ASP A 233 4.44 -3.63 -6.61
C ASP A 233 4.20 -2.30 -5.86
N THR A 234 2.93 -1.91 -5.65
CA THR A 234 2.57 -0.69 -4.89
C THR A 234 2.25 -0.97 -3.41
N LYS A 235 2.12 -2.24 -3.00
CA LYS A 235 1.77 -2.62 -1.62
C LYS A 235 2.99 -2.68 -0.71
N GLY A 236 3.66 -1.54 -0.56
CA GLY A 236 4.91 -1.42 0.19
C GLY A 236 4.78 -1.46 1.73
N PHE A 237 3.56 -1.49 2.26
CA PHE A 237 3.26 -1.44 3.71
C PHE A 237 2.57 -2.72 4.19
N PHE A 238 2.66 -3.01 5.48
CA PHE A 238 2.17 -4.26 6.06
C PHE A 238 1.26 -3.99 7.25
N ASP A 239 0.03 -4.54 7.24
CA ASP A 239 -0.86 -4.51 8.40
C ASP A 239 -0.52 -5.67 9.35
N PRO A 240 0.00 -5.39 10.56
CA PRO A 240 0.37 -6.43 11.52
C PRO A 240 -0.82 -7.25 12.05
N ASN A 241 -2.06 -6.75 11.94
CA ASN A 241 -3.25 -7.44 12.44
C ASN A 241 -3.76 -8.47 11.41
N THR A 242 -3.87 -8.09 10.14
CA THR A 242 -4.37 -8.99 9.07
C THR A 242 -3.25 -9.76 8.36
N GLN A 243 -2.00 -9.34 8.55
CA GLN A 243 -0.82 -9.85 7.84
C GLN A 243 -0.89 -9.65 6.31
N GLU A 244 -1.54 -8.58 5.88
CA GLU A 244 -1.67 -8.23 4.46
C GLU A 244 -0.67 -7.14 4.07
N ASN A 245 -0.15 -7.23 2.84
CA ASN A 245 0.52 -6.11 2.19
C ASN A 245 -0.55 -5.14 1.67
N LEU A 246 -0.34 -3.84 1.92
CA LEU A 246 -1.26 -2.76 1.63
C LEU A 246 -0.51 -1.56 1.06
N THR A 247 -1.26 -0.72 0.36
CA THR A 247 -0.83 0.65 0.10
C THR A 247 -0.78 1.46 1.40
N TYR A 248 0.01 2.52 1.45
CA TYR A 248 0.04 3.44 2.57
C TYR A 248 -1.33 4.06 2.84
N LEU A 249 -2.06 4.42 1.77
CA LEU A 249 -3.40 4.97 1.88
C LEU A 249 -4.37 3.97 2.55
N GLN A 250 -4.34 2.71 2.13
CA GLN A 250 -5.12 1.64 2.76
C GLN A 250 -4.76 1.45 4.22
N LEU A 251 -3.48 1.52 4.58
CA LEU A 251 -3.06 1.38 5.98
C LEU A 251 -3.48 2.59 6.83
N VAL A 252 -3.38 3.81 6.30
CA VAL A 252 -3.86 5.04 6.96
C VAL A 252 -5.36 4.97 7.20
N GLU A 253 -6.15 4.47 6.26
CA GLU A 253 -7.61 4.31 6.42
C GLU A 253 -8.00 3.30 7.51
N ARG A 254 -7.10 2.36 7.86
CA ARG A 254 -7.26 1.42 8.98
C ARG A 254 -6.84 2.02 10.33
N CYS A 255 -6.21 3.18 10.33
CA CYS A 255 -5.81 3.86 11.56
C CYS A 255 -7.00 4.58 12.21
N ILE A 256 -6.88 4.81 13.51
CA ILE A 256 -7.80 5.67 14.26
C ILE A 256 -7.20 7.06 14.41
N THR A 257 -8.06 8.06 14.56
CA THR A 257 -7.60 9.43 14.85
C THR A 257 -7.73 9.68 16.34
N ASP A 258 -6.63 9.99 17.01
CA ASP A 258 -6.65 10.43 18.40
C ASP A 258 -7.49 11.72 18.52
N PRO A 259 -8.59 11.74 19.30
CA PRO A 259 -9.46 12.90 19.39
C PRO A 259 -8.79 14.12 20.04
N ILE A 260 -7.72 13.93 20.82
CA ILE A 260 -7.01 15.00 21.53
C ILE A 260 -5.95 15.62 20.63
N THR A 261 -5.07 14.79 20.07
CA THR A 261 -3.92 15.26 19.28
C THR A 261 -4.25 15.41 17.79
N GLY A 262 -5.31 14.75 17.32
CA GLY A 262 -5.66 14.64 15.91
C GLY A 262 -4.74 13.68 15.14
N LEU A 263 -3.80 12.97 15.79
CA LEU A 263 -2.84 12.10 15.11
C LEU A 263 -3.47 10.79 14.64
N SER A 264 -2.98 10.27 13.51
CA SER A 264 -3.39 8.97 12.98
C SER A 264 -2.56 7.85 13.63
N LEU A 265 -3.21 6.90 14.29
CA LEU A 265 -2.57 5.82 15.05
C LEU A 265 -2.98 4.45 14.51
N LEU A 266 -1.99 3.61 14.20
CA LEU A 266 -2.22 2.23 13.77
C LEU A 266 -2.67 1.40 14.95
N VAL A 267 -3.87 0.81 14.87
CA VAL A 267 -4.40 -0.02 15.95
C VAL A 267 -3.68 -1.36 15.97
N ILE A 268 -3.22 -1.78 17.14
CA ILE A 268 -2.70 -3.13 17.38
C ILE A 268 -3.62 -3.83 18.37
N VAL A 269 -4.11 -5.01 17.97
CA VAL A 269 -4.94 -5.87 18.81
C VAL A 269 -4.15 -7.09 19.29
N LYS A 270 -4.48 -7.62 20.47
CA LYS A 270 -3.91 -8.89 20.91
C LYS A 270 -4.52 -10.05 20.12
N LYS A 271 -3.78 -11.16 20.05
CA LYS A 271 -4.27 -12.39 19.40
C LYS A 271 -5.58 -12.84 20.06
N GLY A 272 -6.65 -12.91 19.27
CA GLY A 272 -8.00 -13.27 19.73
C GLY A 272 -8.89 -12.08 20.07
N GLU A 273 -8.37 -10.85 20.10
CA GLU A 273 -9.18 -9.64 20.14
C GLU A 273 -9.72 -9.31 18.75
N TYR A 274 -10.92 -8.72 18.71
CA TYR A 274 -11.55 -8.29 17.48
C TYR A 274 -10.85 -7.05 16.93
N TYR A 275 -10.28 -7.18 15.73
CA TYR A 275 -9.77 -6.07 14.92
C TYR A 275 -10.86 -5.59 13.98
N PHE A 276 -11.34 -4.37 14.20
CA PHE A 276 -12.32 -3.74 13.32
C PHE A 276 -11.60 -2.95 12.23
N PHE A 277 -11.92 -3.23 10.97
CA PHE A 277 -11.59 -2.39 9.82
C PHE A 277 -12.66 -2.53 8.74
N VAL A 278 -12.72 -1.53 7.85
CA VAL A 278 -13.57 -1.58 6.66
C VAL A 278 -12.75 -2.18 5.52
N ASP A 279 -13.17 -3.34 5.02
CA ASP A 279 -12.54 -3.98 3.86
C ASP A 279 -12.88 -3.24 2.56
N GLU A 280 -12.08 -3.47 1.52
CA GLU A 280 -12.23 -2.79 0.22
C GLU A 280 -13.58 -3.06 -0.44
N ALA A 281 -14.13 -4.28 -0.34
CA ALA A 281 -15.45 -4.58 -0.89
C ALA A 281 -16.56 -3.74 -0.23
N THR A 282 -16.55 -3.69 1.10
CA THR A 282 -17.47 -2.85 1.88
C THR A 282 -17.30 -1.37 1.51
N LYS A 283 -16.06 -0.90 1.44
CA LYS A 283 -15.72 0.49 1.08
C LYS A 283 -16.23 0.86 -0.32
N LEU A 284 -16.08 -0.01 -1.32
CA LEU A 284 -16.61 0.23 -2.67
C LEU A 284 -18.13 0.38 -2.68
N ILE A 285 -18.84 -0.41 -1.88
CA ILE A 285 -20.30 -0.27 -1.73
C ILE A 285 -20.66 1.07 -1.08
N LEU A 286 -19.94 1.47 -0.02
CA LEU A 286 -20.17 2.75 0.66
C LEU A 286 -19.80 3.96 -0.20
N LYS A 287 -18.77 3.85 -1.06
CA LYS A 287 -18.37 4.93 -1.98
C LYS A 287 -19.33 5.07 -3.18
N SER A 288 -19.83 3.96 -3.72
CA SER A 288 -20.79 3.97 -4.83
C SER A 288 -22.19 4.43 -4.42
N THR A 289 -22.55 4.27 -3.14
CA THR A 289 -23.81 4.77 -2.58
C THR A 289 -23.72 6.27 -2.33
N THR A 290 -24.47 7.08 -3.08
CA THR A 290 -24.44 8.55 -2.98
C THR A 290 -25.80 9.14 -2.61
N THR A 291 -25.80 10.36 -2.07
CA THR A 291 -27.01 11.09 -1.72
C THR A 291 -26.82 12.60 -1.84
N THR A 292 -27.92 13.32 -2.10
CA THR A 292 -28.01 14.78 -2.03
C THR A 292 -28.81 15.26 -0.81
N ARG A 293 -29.26 14.32 0.04
CA ARG A 293 -30.16 14.58 1.18
C ARG A 293 -29.42 14.96 2.47
N ALA A 294 -28.09 15.01 2.45
CA ALA A 294 -27.30 15.29 3.64
C ALA A 294 -27.42 16.77 4.06
N GLY A 295 -27.82 17.01 5.31
CA GLY A 295 -27.90 18.35 5.89
C GLY A 295 -26.55 18.95 6.28
N GLY A 296 -26.55 20.20 6.76
CA GLY A 296 -25.35 20.89 7.22
C GLY A 296 -24.44 21.32 6.07
N GLN A 297 -23.14 21.06 6.20
CA GLN A 297 -22.12 21.46 5.21
C GLN A 297 -22.24 20.74 3.85
N TYR A 298 -23.14 19.75 3.74
CA TYR A 298 -23.33 18.92 2.56
C TYR A 298 -24.58 19.29 1.74
N GLN A 299 -25.34 20.31 2.18
CA GLN A 299 -26.58 20.71 1.54
C GLN A 299 -26.35 21.13 0.09
N GLY A 300 -27.08 20.52 -0.85
CA GLY A 300 -26.96 20.79 -2.29
C GLY A 300 -25.77 20.12 -2.97
N THR A 301 -24.95 19.34 -2.25
CA THR A 301 -23.80 18.59 -2.82
C THR A 301 -24.13 17.10 -2.88
N THR A 302 -23.71 16.43 -3.95
CA THR A 302 -23.76 14.95 -4.01
C THR A 302 -22.58 14.39 -3.25
N VAL A 303 -22.86 13.60 -2.21
CA VAL A 303 -21.84 13.05 -1.29
C VAL A 303 -22.03 11.55 -1.13
N SER A 304 -20.94 10.80 -0.98
CA SER A 304 -20.99 9.35 -0.78
C SER A 304 -21.31 8.98 0.67
N LEU A 305 -21.88 7.79 0.89
CA LEU A 305 -22.09 7.25 2.24
C LEU A 305 -20.76 7.09 2.99
N TRP A 306 -19.67 6.78 2.28
CA TRP A 306 -18.31 6.77 2.85
C TRP A 306 -17.91 8.14 3.43
N ASP A 307 -18.08 9.21 2.67
CA ASP A 307 -17.72 10.57 3.12
C ASP A 307 -18.57 11.02 4.31
N LEU A 308 -19.85 10.63 4.32
CA LEU A 308 -20.76 10.91 5.44
C LEU A 308 -20.39 10.10 6.69
N LEU A 309 -20.02 8.83 6.53
CA LEU A 309 -19.60 7.94 7.61
C LEU A 309 -18.34 8.43 8.34
N TYR A 310 -17.42 9.04 7.59
CA TYR A 310 -16.19 9.64 8.11
C TYR A 310 -16.30 11.14 8.42
N SER A 311 -17.51 11.70 8.33
CA SER A 311 -17.76 13.09 8.70
C SER A 311 -17.60 13.33 10.20
N LYS A 312 -17.39 14.61 10.58
CA LYS A 312 -17.37 15.08 11.98
C LYS A 312 -18.65 14.76 12.76
N TYR A 313 -19.73 14.41 12.08
CA TYR A 313 -21.02 14.12 12.67
C TYR A 313 -21.14 12.68 13.20
N ILE A 314 -20.22 11.78 12.85
CA ILE A 314 -20.29 10.37 13.24
C ILE A 314 -19.12 10.06 14.18
N THR A 315 -19.40 9.53 15.37
CA THR A 315 -18.34 9.09 16.29
C THR A 315 -17.72 7.79 15.79
N GLU A 316 -16.50 7.51 16.24
CA GLU A 316 -15.81 6.28 15.86
C GLU A 316 -16.57 5.03 16.32
N GLU A 317 -17.14 5.04 17.53
CA GLU A 317 -17.94 3.94 18.05
C GLU A 317 -19.17 3.68 17.18
N LYS A 318 -19.89 4.74 16.79
CA LYS A 318 -21.08 4.61 15.96
C LYS A 318 -20.74 4.15 14.54
N ARG A 319 -19.63 4.64 13.98
CA ARG A 319 -19.09 4.18 12.70
C ARG A 319 -18.83 2.67 12.74
N ARG A 320 -18.13 2.20 13.77
CA ARG A 320 -17.84 0.78 13.98
C ARG A 320 -19.10 -0.07 14.07
N GLU A 321 -20.05 0.37 14.88
CA GLU A 321 -21.34 -0.30 15.07
C GLU A 321 -22.10 -0.47 13.73
N LEU A 322 -22.23 0.60 12.95
CA LEU A 322 -22.99 0.58 11.71
C LEU A 322 -22.34 -0.28 10.63
N VAL A 323 -21.02 -0.16 10.45
CA VAL A 323 -20.30 -1.01 9.50
C VAL A 323 -20.36 -2.47 9.92
N GLN A 324 -20.30 -2.78 11.22
CA GLN A 324 -20.43 -4.14 11.70
C GLN A 324 -21.83 -4.72 11.43
N GLN A 325 -22.88 -3.94 11.70
CA GLN A 325 -24.25 -4.33 11.37
C GLN A 325 -24.40 -4.58 9.86
N PHE A 326 -23.83 -3.70 9.04
CA PHE A 326 -23.84 -3.88 7.58
C PHE A 326 -23.08 -5.14 7.14
N LYS A 327 -21.85 -5.35 7.64
CA LYS A 327 -21.03 -6.54 7.32
C LYS A 327 -21.67 -7.86 7.77
N SER A 328 -22.46 -7.83 8.84
CA SER A 328 -23.23 -9.00 9.31
C SER A 328 -24.54 -9.22 8.56
N GLY A 329 -24.93 -8.32 7.65
CA GLY A 329 -26.23 -8.35 6.98
C GLY A 329 -27.40 -7.92 7.86
N SER A 330 -27.14 -7.40 9.07
CA SER A 330 -28.19 -6.94 10.01
C SER A 330 -28.93 -5.69 9.51
N ILE A 331 -28.28 -4.86 8.69
CA ILE A 331 -28.88 -3.68 8.04
C ILE A 331 -28.51 -3.67 6.55
N THR A 332 -29.41 -3.15 5.71
CA THR A 332 -29.13 -2.90 4.29
C THR A 332 -28.37 -1.59 4.09
N VAL A 333 -27.82 -1.38 2.90
CA VAL A 333 -27.08 -0.15 2.58
C VAL A 333 -27.99 1.09 2.60
N GLU A 334 -29.27 0.94 2.21
CA GLU A 334 -30.27 2.01 2.26
C GLU A 334 -30.56 2.38 3.71
N ARG A 335 -30.73 1.38 4.58
CA ARG A 335 -30.97 1.61 6.01
C ARG A 335 -29.76 2.24 6.69
N PHE A 336 -28.56 1.83 6.32
CA PHE A 336 -27.32 2.44 6.78
C PHE A 336 -27.29 3.93 6.40
N LEU A 337 -27.57 4.26 5.13
CA LEU A 337 -27.65 5.66 4.68
C LEU A 337 -28.69 6.47 5.46
N GLU A 338 -29.88 5.94 5.70
CA GLU A 338 -30.92 6.61 6.49
C GLU A 338 -30.47 6.93 7.92
N ILE A 339 -29.79 6.00 8.59
CA ILE A 339 -29.30 6.21 9.96
C ILE A 339 -28.27 7.34 9.97
N ILE A 340 -27.34 7.35 9.01
CA ILE A 340 -26.31 8.40 8.90
C ILE A 340 -26.95 9.77 8.64
N LEU A 341 -27.90 9.85 7.71
CA LEU A 341 -28.64 11.09 7.42
C LEU A 341 -29.36 11.61 8.67
N THR A 342 -30.00 10.72 9.43
CA THR A 342 -30.71 11.07 10.67
C THR A 342 -29.76 11.64 11.72
N ILE A 343 -28.58 11.05 11.90
CA ILE A 343 -27.57 11.55 12.85
C ILE A 343 -27.07 12.94 12.46
N ILE A 344 -26.80 13.15 11.17
CA ILE A 344 -26.35 14.45 10.66
C ILE A 344 -27.44 15.50 10.87
N GLU A 345 -28.69 15.19 10.54
CA GLU A 345 -29.82 16.09 10.74
C GLU A 345 -29.98 16.47 12.22
N GLN A 346 -29.93 15.50 13.14
CA GLN A 346 -29.98 15.76 14.59
C GLN A 346 -28.83 16.68 15.06
N ARG A 347 -27.59 16.45 14.62
CA ARG A 347 -26.46 17.29 15.01
C ARG A 347 -26.49 18.70 14.41
N THR A 348 -27.07 18.85 13.22
CA THR A 348 -27.22 20.17 12.57
C THR A 348 -28.34 21.00 13.18
N THR A 349 -29.49 20.41 13.49
CA THR A 349 -30.66 21.09 14.10
C THR A 349 -30.39 21.55 15.54
N THR A 350 -29.60 20.80 16.30
CA THR A 350 -29.22 21.17 17.67
C THR A 350 -28.34 22.43 17.71
N THR A 351 -27.59 22.72 16.63
CA THR A 351 -26.73 23.91 16.52
C THR A 351 -27.53 25.17 16.17
N THR A 352 -28.65 25.04 15.45
CA THR A 352 -29.50 26.16 15.01
C THR A 352 -30.46 26.65 16.10
N SER A 353 -30.60 25.92 17.21
CA SER A 353 -31.51 26.27 18.32
C SER A 353 -31.04 27.48 19.17
N SER A 354 -29.84 28.00 18.92
CA SER A 354 -29.25 29.17 19.61
C SER A 354 -29.26 30.46 18.79
N SER A 355 -29.85 30.48 17.59
CA SER A 355 -29.93 31.69 16.76
C SER A 355 -31.17 31.67 15.87
N SER A 356 -32.30 31.98 16.50
CA SER A 356 -33.59 32.25 15.86
C SER A 356 -33.52 33.45 14.90
N SER A 357 -34.08 33.31 13.69
CA SER A 357 -35.19 34.16 13.21
C SER A 357 -35.79 33.66 11.90
N SER A 358 -37.11 33.55 11.94
CA SER A 358 -38.12 33.21 10.94
C SER A 358 -38.17 34.11 9.71
N ILE A 359 -38.63 33.59 8.56
CA ILE A 359 -39.57 34.21 7.60
C ILE A 359 -40.17 33.13 6.68
N VAL A 360 -41.42 33.37 6.29
CA VAL A 360 -42.42 32.52 5.61
C VAL A 360 -42.47 32.79 4.08
N MET A 361 -43.10 31.87 3.33
CA MET A 361 -43.65 31.95 1.94
C MET A 361 -42.67 31.64 0.79
N CYS A 362 -43.04 31.02 -0.35
CA CYS A 362 -44.29 30.49 -0.93
C CYS A 362 -43.93 29.58 -2.14
N THR A 363 -44.72 28.54 -2.43
CA THR A 363 -44.88 27.87 -3.75
C THR A 363 -45.68 28.79 -4.72
N PRO A 364 -45.73 28.65 -6.08
CA PRO A 364 -45.71 27.41 -6.91
C PRO A 364 -45.04 27.65 -8.32
N PRO A 365 -45.36 26.98 -9.47
CA PRO A 365 -46.10 25.74 -9.75
C PRO A 365 -45.36 24.72 -10.65
N GLU A 366 -45.97 23.53 -10.75
CA GLU A 366 -45.62 22.42 -11.65
C GLU A 366 -45.88 22.73 -13.13
N THR A 367 -45.06 22.12 -14.00
CA THR A 367 -45.41 21.88 -15.41
C THR A 367 -45.03 20.44 -15.77
N LYS A 368 -46.03 19.65 -16.17
CA LYS A 368 -45.87 18.33 -16.78
C LYS A 368 -45.34 18.47 -18.21
N VAL A 369 -44.35 17.65 -18.57
CA VAL A 369 -44.10 17.24 -19.96
C VAL A 369 -43.76 15.75 -19.95
N ASP A 370 -44.64 14.96 -20.58
CA ASP A 370 -44.39 13.58 -20.96
C ASP A 370 -43.45 13.55 -22.17
N SER A 371 -42.42 12.69 -22.13
CA SER A 371 -41.93 12.07 -23.36
C SER A 371 -41.37 10.68 -23.05
N SER A 372 -42.04 9.67 -23.60
CA SER A 372 -41.63 8.27 -23.64
C SER A 372 -40.45 8.07 -24.59
N THR A 373 -39.39 7.39 -24.15
CA THR A 373 -38.54 6.60 -25.05
C THR A 373 -38.14 5.27 -24.40
N THR A 374 -38.67 4.19 -24.97
CA THR A 374 -38.33 2.79 -24.73
C THR A 374 -36.83 2.53 -24.96
N THR A 375 -36.13 1.98 -23.96
CA THR A 375 -34.80 1.38 -24.16
C THR A 375 -34.86 -0.11 -23.79
N LYS A 376 -34.39 -0.95 -24.71
CA LYS A 376 -34.43 -2.42 -24.66
C LYS A 376 -33.63 -2.97 -23.48
N ILE A 377 -34.24 -3.89 -22.74
CA ILE A 377 -33.59 -4.72 -21.72
C ILE A 377 -32.99 -5.95 -22.43
N THR A 378 -31.66 -6.06 -22.44
CA THR A 378 -30.97 -7.32 -22.72
C THR A 378 -30.70 -8.01 -21.40
N THR A 379 -31.38 -9.13 -21.16
CA THR A 379 -31.15 -9.99 -19.99
C THR A 379 -30.08 -11.01 -20.36
N THR A 380 -28.92 -10.95 -19.72
CA THR A 380 -27.93 -12.03 -19.77
C THR A 380 -27.96 -12.74 -18.44
N THR A 381 -28.57 -13.92 -18.43
CA THR A 381 -28.52 -14.89 -17.33
C THR A 381 -27.15 -15.55 -17.36
N THR A 382 -26.32 -15.38 -16.33
CA THR A 382 -25.13 -16.20 -16.12
C THR A 382 -25.36 -17.07 -14.89
N GLU A 383 -25.42 -18.38 -15.13
CA GLU A 383 -25.59 -19.41 -14.12
C GLU A 383 -24.46 -19.33 -13.07
N THR A 384 -24.87 -19.29 -11.81
CA THR A 384 -23.99 -19.40 -10.65
C THR A 384 -23.51 -20.85 -10.55
N ARG A 385 -22.22 -21.10 -10.74
CA ARG A 385 -21.57 -22.33 -10.26
C ARG A 385 -20.86 -22.01 -8.94
N GLU A 386 -21.31 -22.67 -7.89
CA GLU A 386 -20.75 -22.61 -6.54
C GLU A 386 -19.25 -22.95 -6.57
N ALA A 387 -18.41 -21.98 -6.19
CA ALA A 387 -16.99 -22.21 -5.96
C ALA A 387 -16.80 -22.73 -4.52
N GLN A 388 -16.43 -24.00 -4.40
CA GLN A 388 -15.97 -24.59 -3.15
C GLN A 388 -14.63 -23.95 -2.73
N SER A 389 -14.57 -23.42 -1.51
CA SER A 389 -13.36 -22.87 -0.91
C SER A 389 -12.52 -23.98 -0.25
N PHE A 390 -11.20 -23.90 -0.38
CA PHE A 390 -10.26 -24.74 0.37
C PHE A 390 -9.37 -23.86 1.25
N HIS A 391 -9.27 -24.22 2.52
CA HIS A 391 -8.72 -23.39 3.59
C HIS A 391 -7.21 -23.57 3.75
N GLY A 392 -6.44 -22.50 3.58
CA GLY A 392 -4.98 -22.43 3.83
C GLY A 392 -4.61 -21.43 4.93
N ILE A 393 -3.54 -21.71 5.69
CA ILE A 393 -3.23 -21.07 6.98
C ILE A 393 -2.74 -19.58 6.88
N ARG A 394 -2.62 -18.97 5.70
CA ARG A 394 -2.28 -17.52 5.54
C ARG A 394 -2.93 -16.80 4.34
N LYS A 395 -4.25 -16.88 4.21
CA LYS A 395 -5.13 -16.24 3.19
C LYS A 395 -5.48 -17.16 2.01
N ASP A 396 -6.77 -17.15 1.66
CA ASP A 396 -7.31 -17.81 0.48
C ASP A 396 -6.98 -16.93 -0.74
N VAL A 397 -6.15 -17.44 -1.66
CA VAL A 397 -5.85 -16.78 -2.94
C VAL A 397 -6.86 -17.29 -3.97
N THR A 398 -7.53 -16.36 -4.64
CA THR A 398 -8.47 -16.74 -5.72
C THR A 398 -7.70 -16.98 -7.01
N ALA A 399 -8.11 -17.98 -7.80
CA ALA A 399 -7.42 -18.35 -9.04
C ALA A 399 -7.23 -17.16 -9.99
N THR A 400 -8.17 -16.20 -9.94
CA THR A 400 -8.20 -14.91 -10.63
C THR A 400 -7.05 -13.96 -10.30
N GLU A 401 -6.45 -14.02 -9.10
CA GLU A 401 -5.34 -13.12 -8.71
C GLU A 401 -3.98 -13.60 -9.25
N LEU A 402 -3.87 -14.87 -9.68
CA LEU A 402 -2.64 -15.42 -10.29
C LEU A 402 -2.60 -15.22 -11.82
N LEU A 403 -3.75 -14.94 -12.42
CA LEU A 403 -3.96 -14.73 -13.86
C LEU A 403 -3.45 -13.40 -14.40
N GLU A 404 -3.59 -12.34 -13.60
CA GLU A 404 -3.34 -10.97 -14.04
C GLU A 404 -1.83 -10.67 -14.18
N SER A 405 -0.95 -11.53 -13.63
CA SER A 405 0.51 -11.39 -13.70
C SER A 405 1.14 -11.68 -15.07
N LYS A 406 0.38 -12.21 -16.05
CA LYS A 406 0.84 -12.57 -17.42
C LYS A 406 2.11 -13.46 -17.50
N ILE A 407 2.53 -14.11 -16.41
CA ILE A 407 3.71 -14.98 -16.39
C ILE A 407 3.35 -16.46 -16.65
N ILE A 408 2.07 -16.90 -16.50
CA ILE A 408 1.62 -18.28 -16.74
C ILE A 408 0.15 -18.32 -17.22
N ASP A 409 -0.16 -19.25 -18.14
CA ASP A 409 -1.50 -19.59 -18.66
C ASP A 409 -2.40 -20.23 -17.57
N GLU A 410 -3.68 -19.88 -17.60
CA GLU A 410 -4.69 -19.99 -16.54
C GLU A 410 -5.00 -21.40 -16.03
N ASN A 411 -4.53 -22.44 -16.72
CA ASN A 411 -5.05 -23.80 -16.55
C ASN A 411 -4.10 -24.82 -15.91
N LEU A 412 -3.01 -24.42 -15.24
CA LEU A 412 -1.98 -25.42 -14.87
C LEU A 412 -1.66 -25.64 -13.38
N TYR A 413 -2.10 -24.79 -12.46
CA TYR A 413 -1.68 -24.88 -11.05
C TYR A 413 -2.84 -24.81 -10.04
N LYS A 414 -3.85 -25.66 -10.22
CA LYS A 414 -4.71 -26.09 -9.11
C LYS A 414 -4.27 -27.48 -8.69
N ASP A 415 -3.59 -27.51 -7.54
CA ASP A 415 -2.75 -28.60 -7.03
C ASP A 415 -1.57 -28.91 -7.95
N LEU A 416 -0.38 -29.12 -7.39
CA LEU A 416 0.77 -29.63 -8.16
C LEU A 416 0.33 -30.94 -8.82
N SER A 417 -0.07 -30.87 -10.08
CA SER A 417 -0.75 -31.99 -10.72
C SER A 417 0.16 -33.21 -10.71
N ALA A 418 -0.35 -34.34 -10.25
CA ALA A 418 0.36 -35.61 -10.29
C ALA A 418 0.52 -36.10 -11.74
N GLY A 419 -0.30 -35.60 -12.65
CA GLY A 419 -0.43 -36.06 -14.02
C GLY A 419 -1.52 -35.34 -14.78
N VAL A 420 -1.85 -35.88 -15.95
CA VAL A 420 -2.89 -35.38 -16.85
C VAL A 420 -4.04 -36.38 -16.91
N TYR A 421 -5.28 -35.92 -16.81
CA TYR A 421 -6.48 -36.69 -17.04
C TYR A 421 -7.12 -36.27 -18.38
N LEU A 422 -7.19 -37.20 -19.32
CA LEU A 422 -7.86 -37.01 -20.60
C LEU A 422 -9.34 -37.34 -20.44
N GLN A 423 -10.22 -36.34 -20.55
CA GLN A 423 -11.65 -36.57 -20.41
C GLN A 423 -12.25 -37.38 -21.58
N SER A 424 -11.71 -37.22 -22.78
CA SER A 424 -12.19 -37.89 -24.00
C SER A 424 -11.98 -39.41 -23.95
N THR A 425 -10.85 -39.87 -23.39
CA THR A 425 -10.50 -41.29 -23.28
C THR A 425 -10.66 -41.86 -21.87
N LYS A 426 -10.96 -41.01 -20.88
CA LYS A 426 -10.98 -41.32 -19.44
C LYS A 426 -9.66 -41.93 -18.94
N GLU A 427 -8.54 -41.52 -19.51
CA GLU A 427 -7.20 -42.03 -19.21
C GLU A 427 -6.41 -41.06 -18.31
N THR A 428 -5.65 -41.61 -17.36
CA THR A 428 -4.68 -40.85 -16.55
C THR A 428 -3.27 -41.10 -17.08
N LEU A 429 -2.54 -40.03 -17.34
CA LEU A 429 -1.18 -40.03 -17.86
C LEU A 429 -0.22 -39.36 -16.89
N SER A 430 1.03 -39.83 -16.85
CA SER A 430 2.11 -39.05 -16.24
C SER A 430 2.41 -37.79 -17.06
N ILE A 431 3.01 -36.78 -16.44
CA ILE A 431 3.42 -35.54 -17.13
C ILE A 431 4.36 -35.85 -18.30
N TYR A 432 5.28 -36.79 -18.12
CA TYR A 432 6.24 -37.19 -19.15
C TYR A 432 5.57 -37.91 -20.32
N GLU A 433 4.55 -38.71 -20.05
CA GLU A 433 3.77 -39.39 -21.08
C GLU A 433 2.88 -38.42 -21.85
N ALA A 434 2.24 -37.47 -21.17
CA ALA A 434 1.49 -36.39 -21.79
C ALA A 434 2.37 -35.56 -22.75
N LYS A 435 3.62 -35.26 -22.36
CA LYS A 435 4.62 -34.65 -23.26
C LYS A 435 4.92 -35.53 -24.48
N SER A 436 5.10 -36.83 -24.27
CA SER A 436 5.45 -37.78 -25.32
C SER A 436 4.32 -37.96 -26.34
N ARG A 437 3.07 -37.78 -25.90
CA ARG A 437 1.87 -37.76 -26.75
C ARG A 437 1.53 -36.37 -27.32
N GLY A 438 2.36 -35.35 -27.07
CA GLY A 438 2.18 -33.99 -27.59
C GLY A 438 1.09 -33.16 -26.89
N LEU A 439 0.57 -33.62 -25.76
CA LEU A 439 -0.49 -32.96 -24.98
C LEU A 439 0.03 -31.82 -24.11
N LEU A 440 1.32 -31.87 -23.76
CA LEU A 440 2.04 -30.81 -23.05
C LEU A 440 3.32 -30.45 -23.80
N THR A 441 3.66 -29.16 -23.80
CA THR A 441 4.95 -28.74 -24.35
C THR A 441 6.11 -29.25 -23.47
N PRO A 442 7.32 -29.44 -24.02
CA PRO A 442 8.49 -29.82 -23.22
C PRO A 442 8.81 -28.83 -22.10
N GLY A 443 8.59 -27.53 -22.32
CA GLY A 443 8.83 -26.48 -21.32
C GLY A 443 7.86 -26.58 -20.15
N THR A 444 6.57 -26.68 -20.45
CA THR A 444 5.48 -26.84 -19.46
C THR A 444 5.68 -28.10 -18.61
N SER A 445 6.04 -29.20 -19.26
CA SER A 445 6.24 -30.50 -18.60
C SER A 445 7.43 -30.49 -17.64
N LEU A 446 8.52 -29.82 -18.04
CA LEU A 446 9.71 -29.69 -17.20
C LEU A 446 9.40 -28.86 -15.94
N VAL A 447 8.69 -27.74 -16.08
CA VAL A 447 8.33 -26.88 -14.94
C VAL A 447 7.47 -27.62 -13.92
N LEU A 448 6.46 -28.38 -14.40
CA LEU A 448 5.62 -29.20 -13.52
C LEU A 448 6.42 -30.26 -12.75
N LEU A 449 7.35 -30.94 -13.44
CA LEU A 449 8.20 -31.95 -12.81
C LEU A 449 9.25 -31.33 -11.86
N GLU A 450 9.80 -30.16 -12.17
CA GLU A 450 10.70 -29.41 -11.28
C GLU A 450 9.96 -29.00 -10.00
N ALA A 451 8.70 -28.57 -10.12
CA ALA A 451 7.87 -28.27 -8.96
C ALA A 451 7.62 -29.53 -8.09
N GLN A 452 7.32 -30.68 -8.70
CA GLN A 452 7.17 -31.95 -7.98
C GLN A 452 8.48 -32.33 -7.24
N ALA A 453 9.62 -32.24 -7.92
CA ALA A 453 10.92 -32.52 -7.31
C ALA A 453 11.24 -31.56 -6.14
N ALA A 454 10.93 -30.27 -6.28
CA ALA A 454 11.17 -29.27 -5.24
C ALA A 454 10.22 -29.34 -4.04
N THR A 455 9.16 -30.15 -4.14
CA THR A 455 8.21 -30.41 -3.04
C THR A 455 8.41 -31.80 -2.41
N GLY A 456 9.38 -32.58 -2.91
CA GLY A 456 9.93 -33.76 -2.25
C GLY A 456 9.79 -35.06 -3.01
N PHE A 457 8.87 -35.16 -3.98
CA PHE A 457 8.63 -36.40 -4.72
C PHE A 457 8.13 -36.14 -6.13
N VAL A 458 8.59 -36.94 -7.08
CA VAL A 458 7.94 -37.09 -8.39
C VAL A 458 6.78 -38.09 -8.26
N ILE A 459 5.61 -37.74 -8.78
CA ILE A 459 4.41 -38.56 -8.62
C ILE A 459 4.18 -39.39 -9.89
N ASP A 460 4.01 -40.71 -9.74
CA ASP A 460 3.44 -41.59 -10.75
C ASP A 460 1.92 -41.68 -10.49
N PRO A 461 1.08 -40.99 -11.30
CA PRO A 461 -0.36 -40.94 -11.07
C PRO A 461 -1.06 -42.25 -11.45
N VAL A 462 -0.45 -43.07 -12.32
CA VAL A 462 -1.01 -44.35 -12.77
C VAL A 462 -0.84 -45.41 -11.70
N LYS A 463 0.33 -45.44 -11.06
CA LYS A 463 0.64 -46.38 -9.96
C LYS A 463 0.37 -45.81 -8.57
N ASN A 464 -0.02 -44.54 -8.48
CA ASN A 464 -0.18 -43.77 -7.25
C ASN A 464 1.05 -43.88 -6.33
N LYS A 465 2.25 -43.71 -6.90
CA LYS A 465 3.53 -43.78 -6.17
C LYS A 465 4.19 -42.42 -6.08
N LYS A 466 4.83 -42.15 -4.94
CA LYS A 466 5.76 -41.04 -4.74
C LYS A 466 7.17 -41.58 -4.85
N LEU A 467 7.97 -41.02 -5.76
CA LEU A 467 9.29 -41.51 -6.13
C LEU A 467 10.33 -40.40 -5.96
N SER A 468 11.57 -40.73 -5.62
CA SER A 468 12.68 -39.79 -5.84
C SER A 468 12.87 -39.52 -7.34
N VAL A 469 13.62 -38.47 -7.66
CA VAL A 469 14.01 -38.21 -9.06
C VAL A 469 14.75 -39.39 -9.67
N GLU A 470 15.57 -40.10 -8.88
CA GLU A 470 16.32 -41.28 -9.35
C GLU A 470 15.41 -42.48 -9.62
N GLU A 471 14.47 -42.77 -8.72
CA GLU A 471 13.49 -43.85 -8.87
C GLU A 471 12.53 -43.58 -10.03
N ALA A 472 12.10 -42.32 -10.20
CA ALA A 472 11.25 -41.90 -11.29
C ALA A 472 11.94 -42.06 -12.65
N ALA A 473 13.24 -41.74 -12.75
CA ALA A 473 14.02 -41.96 -13.96
C ALA A 473 14.20 -43.47 -14.25
N ALA A 474 14.49 -44.28 -13.22
CA ALA A 474 14.63 -45.73 -13.37
C ALA A 474 13.33 -46.41 -13.81
N GLN A 475 12.19 -45.92 -13.33
CA GLN A 475 10.85 -46.41 -13.69
C GLN A 475 10.28 -45.77 -14.96
N ARG A 476 11.05 -44.91 -15.66
CA ARG A 476 10.64 -44.18 -16.87
C ARG A 476 9.40 -43.29 -16.67
N VAL A 477 9.16 -42.84 -15.45
CA VAL A 477 8.14 -41.83 -15.12
C VAL A 477 8.61 -40.43 -15.53
N VAL A 478 9.93 -40.23 -15.62
CA VAL A 478 10.57 -39.05 -16.20
C VAL A 478 11.64 -39.45 -17.20
N GLY A 479 11.88 -38.58 -18.19
CA GLY A 479 12.93 -38.77 -19.18
C GLY A 479 14.33 -38.56 -18.61
N ASN A 480 15.29 -39.38 -19.08
CA ASN A 480 16.70 -39.26 -18.70
C ASN A 480 17.28 -37.89 -19.07
N GLU A 481 16.74 -37.22 -20.09
CA GLU A 481 17.13 -35.88 -20.52
C GLU A 481 16.89 -34.80 -19.45
N TRP A 482 15.95 -35.02 -18.53
CA TRP A 482 15.59 -34.07 -17.48
C TRP A 482 16.14 -34.44 -16.10
N LYS A 483 16.72 -35.63 -15.95
CA LYS A 483 17.23 -36.13 -14.67
C LYS A 483 18.11 -35.10 -13.94
N ASN A 484 19.09 -34.50 -14.62
CA ASN A 484 19.99 -33.53 -14.00
C ASN A 484 19.29 -32.24 -13.56
N LYS A 485 18.29 -31.77 -14.32
CA LYS A 485 17.52 -30.58 -13.98
C LYS A 485 16.61 -30.85 -12.78
N LEU A 486 15.97 -32.02 -12.76
CA LEU A 486 15.13 -32.46 -11.65
C LEU A 486 15.94 -32.70 -10.36
N LEU A 487 17.15 -33.27 -10.46
CA LEU A 487 18.07 -33.39 -9.32
C LEU A 487 18.50 -32.01 -8.80
N SER A 488 18.62 -31.01 -9.67
CA SER A 488 18.89 -29.63 -9.26
C SER A 488 17.70 -29.02 -8.52
N ALA A 489 16.48 -29.31 -8.95
CA ALA A 489 15.26 -28.87 -8.27
C ALA A 489 15.03 -29.61 -6.93
N GLU A 490 15.35 -30.89 -6.84
CA GLU A 490 15.27 -31.70 -5.61
C GLU A 490 16.17 -31.15 -4.48
N ARG A 491 17.24 -30.41 -4.83
CA ARG A 491 18.06 -29.66 -3.84
C ARG A 491 17.28 -28.62 -3.05
N ALA A 492 16.11 -28.19 -3.54
CA ALA A 492 15.20 -27.36 -2.76
C ALA A 492 14.69 -28.05 -1.48
N VAL A 493 14.76 -29.39 -1.43
CA VAL A 493 14.27 -30.23 -0.33
C VAL A 493 15.42 -30.77 0.51
N ILE A 494 16.45 -31.31 -0.15
CA ILE A 494 17.63 -31.89 0.52
C ILE A 494 18.67 -30.84 0.93
N GLY A 495 18.57 -29.64 0.36
CA GLY A 495 19.40 -28.48 0.63
C GLY A 495 20.54 -28.27 -0.38
N TYR A 496 20.97 -27.01 -0.49
CA TYR A 496 22.07 -26.59 -1.36
C TYR A 496 23.37 -26.58 -0.57
N LYS A 497 24.47 -27.02 -1.19
CA LYS A 497 25.79 -26.92 -0.57
C LYS A 497 26.36 -25.52 -0.82
N ASP A 498 26.61 -24.78 0.26
CA ASP A 498 27.31 -23.50 0.20
C ASP A 498 28.79 -23.74 -0.18
N PRO A 499 29.29 -23.19 -1.31
CA PRO A 499 30.65 -23.42 -1.75
C PRO A 499 31.71 -22.80 -0.83
N TYR A 500 31.33 -21.81 -0.02
CA TYR A 500 32.27 -21.09 0.86
C TYR A 500 32.38 -21.74 2.24
N THR A 501 31.25 -22.23 2.77
CA THR A 501 31.19 -22.77 4.13
C THR A 501 31.09 -24.30 4.16
N GLY A 502 30.81 -24.93 3.02
CA GLY A 502 30.53 -26.36 2.91
C GLY A 502 29.21 -26.81 3.56
N SER A 503 28.47 -25.89 4.18
CA SER A 503 27.23 -26.18 4.92
C SER A 503 26.04 -26.37 3.98
N ILE A 504 25.08 -27.17 4.39
CA ILE A 504 23.79 -27.30 3.70
C ILE A 504 22.89 -26.12 4.09
N ILE A 505 22.40 -25.41 3.09
CA ILE A 505 21.54 -24.23 3.23
C ILE A 505 20.21 -24.42 2.49
N SER A 506 19.17 -23.72 2.95
CA SER A 506 17.83 -23.74 2.35
C SER A 506 17.79 -23.10 0.96
N LEU A 507 16.73 -23.39 0.19
CA LEU A 507 16.44 -22.74 -1.10
C LEU A 507 16.44 -21.22 -1.00
N PHE A 508 15.81 -20.67 0.04
CA PHE A 508 15.77 -19.23 0.29
C PHE A 508 17.16 -18.64 0.55
N GLN A 509 18.01 -19.34 1.33
CA GLN A 509 19.38 -18.91 1.57
C GLN A 509 20.25 -19.02 0.31
N ALA A 510 20.04 -20.05 -0.51
CA ALA A 510 20.74 -20.21 -1.79
C ALA A 510 20.39 -19.08 -2.77
N LEU A 511 19.12 -18.66 -2.83
CA LEU A 511 18.66 -17.49 -3.57
C LEU A 511 19.31 -16.19 -3.10
N LYS A 512 19.37 -15.96 -1.78
CA LYS A 512 20.02 -14.77 -1.21
C LYS A 512 21.52 -14.70 -1.49
N LYS A 513 22.16 -15.84 -1.73
CA LYS A 513 23.59 -15.96 -2.05
C LYS A 513 23.86 -16.08 -3.56
N ASP A 514 22.85 -15.88 -4.41
CA ASP A 514 22.92 -16.02 -5.87
C ASP A 514 23.52 -17.37 -6.33
N LEU A 515 23.30 -18.45 -5.57
CA LEU A 515 23.77 -19.81 -5.90
C LEU A 515 22.83 -20.56 -6.84
N ILE A 516 21.66 -19.98 -7.10
CA ILE A 516 20.64 -20.47 -8.03
C ILE A 516 20.10 -19.29 -8.83
N VAL A 517 19.73 -19.53 -10.09
CA VAL A 517 19.11 -18.51 -10.94
C VAL A 517 17.80 -18.05 -10.30
N LYS A 518 17.63 -16.73 -10.17
CA LYS A 518 16.52 -16.10 -9.42
C LYS A 518 15.15 -16.61 -9.87
N ASP A 519 14.84 -16.52 -11.16
CA ASP A 519 13.54 -16.95 -11.71
C ASP A 519 13.27 -18.43 -11.47
N HIS A 520 14.30 -19.29 -11.57
CA HIS A 520 14.15 -20.71 -11.28
C HIS A 520 13.90 -20.94 -9.79
N GLY A 521 14.65 -20.30 -8.90
CA GLY A 521 14.48 -20.47 -7.46
C GLY A 521 13.15 -19.91 -6.93
N ILE A 522 12.65 -18.80 -7.49
CA ILE A 522 11.34 -18.22 -7.15
C ILE A 522 10.23 -19.23 -7.47
N ARG A 523 10.24 -19.82 -8.68
CA ARG A 523 9.25 -20.86 -9.04
C ARG A 523 9.27 -22.07 -8.10
N LEU A 524 10.45 -22.49 -7.64
CA LEU A 524 10.53 -23.60 -6.67
C LEU A 524 9.99 -23.21 -5.29
N LEU A 525 10.18 -21.96 -4.86
CA LEU A 525 9.61 -21.44 -3.60
C LEU A 525 8.09 -21.38 -3.67
N GLU A 526 7.54 -20.87 -4.77
CA GLU A 526 6.09 -20.81 -5.00
C GLU A 526 5.47 -22.21 -4.93
N ALA A 527 6.11 -23.21 -5.56
CA ALA A 527 5.67 -24.60 -5.49
C ALA A 527 5.64 -25.16 -4.05
N GLN A 528 6.63 -24.84 -3.21
CA GLN A 528 6.66 -25.24 -1.80
C GLN A 528 5.55 -24.55 -0.98
N ILE A 529 5.36 -23.24 -1.20
CA ILE A 529 4.32 -22.46 -0.52
C ILE A 529 2.94 -23.02 -0.86
N ALA A 530 2.68 -23.31 -2.13
CA ALA A 530 1.42 -23.87 -2.62
C ALA A 530 1.12 -25.28 -2.05
N THR A 531 2.13 -26.03 -1.61
CA THR A 531 1.99 -27.43 -1.16
C THR A 531 2.12 -27.64 0.35
N GLY A 532 2.19 -26.56 1.14
CA GLY A 532 2.15 -26.65 2.61
C GLY A 532 3.19 -25.82 3.36
N GLY A 533 4.03 -25.04 2.65
CA GLY A 533 4.99 -24.10 3.24
C GLY A 533 6.44 -24.38 2.86
N ILE A 534 7.33 -23.45 3.22
CA ILE A 534 8.75 -23.51 2.86
C ILE A 534 9.45 -24.68 3.56
N ILE A 535 10.21 -25.48 2.80
CA ILE A 535 10.91 -26.66 3.31
C ILE A 535 12.27 -26.25 3.92
N ASP A 536 12.51 -26.68 5.16
CA ASP A 536 13.82 -26.55 5.82
C ASP A 536 14.64 -27.86 5.65
N PRO A 537 15.75 -27.82 4.88
CA PRO A 537 16.57 -29.01 4.61
C PRO A 537 17.32 -29.55 5.84
N VAL A 538 17.53 -28.73 6.88
CA VAL A 538 18.29 -29.14 8.07
C VAL A 538 17.40 -29.98 9.00
N HIS A 539 16.13 -29.60 9.13
CA HIS A 539 15.14 -30.36 9.91
C HIS A 539 14.52 -31.52 9.10
N SER A 540 14.47 -31.43 7.77
CA SER A 540 13.95 -32.50 6.91
C SER A 540 14.87 -33.73 6.87
N ASN A 541 16.20 -33.56 7.04
CA ASN A 541 17.16 -34.66 7.02
C ASN A 541 17.01 -35.65 8.19
N GLN A 542 16.39 -35.27 9.32
CA GLN A 542 16.01 -36.21 10.39
C GLN A 542 14.76 -37.04 10.03
N THR A 543 13.95 -36.56 9.07
CA THR A 543 12.71 -37.19 8.61
C THR A 543 12.91 -37.97 7.31
N HIS A 544 13.81 -37.55 6.42
CA HIS A 544 14.11 -38.24 5.16
C HIS A 544 14.68 -39.66 5.35
N SER A 545 15.45 -39.91 6.42
CA SER A 545 15.89 -41.27 6.78
C SER A 545 14.76 -42.16 7.31
N LYS A 546 13.69 -41.59 7.89
CA LYS A 546 12.54 -42.33 8.43
C LYS A 546 11.41 -42.52 7.41
N ILE A 547 11.30 -41.64 6.41
CA ILE A 547 10.24 -41.71 5.38
C ILE A 547 10.51 -42.83 4.37
N TYR A 548 11.78 -43.16 4.10
CA TYR A 548 12.12 -44.27 3.20
C TYR A 548 11.91 -45.68 3.80
N ASN A 549 11.71 -45.82 5.11
CA ASN A 549 11.75 -47.11 5.79
C ASN A 549 10.47 -47.57 6.51
N ASN A 550 9.39 -46.78 6.56
CA ASN A 550 8.18 -47.21 7.26
C ASN A 550 7.00 -47.45 6.31
N ASN A 551 7.02 -48.62 5.67
CA ASN A 551 5.79 -49.38 5.47
C ASN A 551 5.28 -49.80 6.86
N THR A 552 4.02 -49.46 7.17
CA THR A 552 3.20 -49.82 8.35
C THR A 552 3.21 -48.90 9.58
N SER A 553 1.98 -48.57 10.01
CA SER A 553 1.52 -48.13 11.35
C SER A 553 1.59 -46.65 11.79
N ARG A 554 0.42 -46.03 11.61
CA ARG A 554 -0.26 -44.89 12.29
C ARG A 554 0.31 -44.34 13.63
N ARG A 555 0.14 -43.01 13.82
CA ARG A 555 -0.80 -42.46 14.82
C ARG A 555 -1.26 -41.03 14.48
N ALA A 556 -2.58 -40.84 14.46
CA ALA A 556 -3.29 -39.60 14.16
C ALA A 556 -3.80 -38.91 15.45
N ILE A 557 -4.05 -37.59 15.37
CA ILE A 557 -4.98 -36.84 16.23
C ILE A 557 -5.87 -36.00 15.29
N PRO A 558 -7.19 -35.86 15.53
CA PRO A 558 -8.20 -36.05 14.49
C PRO A 558 -8.77 -34.75 13.93
N ARG A 559 -9.14 -34.75 12.64
CA ARG A 559 -10.26 -33.97 12.08
C ARG A 559 -11.00 -34.79 11.03
N ASN A 560 -12.29 -34.50 10.96
CA ASN A 560 -13.38 -35.34 10.49
C ASN A 560 -13.40 -35.64 8.98
N HIS A 561 -14.02 -36.77 8.64
CA HIS A 561 -14.45 -37.25 7.33
C HIS A 561 -13.39 -37.32 6.22
N SER A 562 -12.64 -38.43 6.23
CA SER A 562 -11.80 -38.85 5.10
C SER A 562 -12.66 -39.41 3.97
N VAL A 563 -12.94 -38.59 2.96
CA VAL A 563 -13.12 -39.09 1.59
C VAL A 563 -11.73 -39.40 1.06
N SER A 564 -11.53 -40.59 0.50
CA SER A 564 -10.28 -40.96 -0.19
C SER A 564 -10.14 -40.12 -1.47
N VAL A 565 -9.51 -38.95 -1.37
CA VAL A 565 -9.23 -38.08 -2.53
C VAL A 565 -8.01 -38.64 -3.28
N GLY A 566 -8.19 -39.00 -4.55
CA GLY A 566 -7.10 -39.42 -5.43
C GLY A 566 -6.13 -38.27 -5.75
N PRO A 567 -4.98 -38.55 -6.39
CA PRO A 567 -4.02 -37.50 -6.75
C PRO A 567 -4.65 -36.48 -7.72
N ALA A 568 -4.35 -35.19 -7.56
CA ALA A 568 -4.88 -34.14 -8.43
C ALA A 568 -4.31 -34.24 -9.85
N LEU A 569 -5.16 -34.12 -10.87
CA LEU A 569 -4.79 -34.30 -12.29
C LEU A 569 -5.23 -33.10 -13.13
N LEU A 570 -4.39 -32.68 -14.07
CA LEU A 570 -4.71 -31.68 -15.08
C LEU A 570 -5.75 -32.22 -16.04
N GLN A 571 -6.93 -31.59 -16.12
CA GLN A 571 -7.96 -32.01 -17.05
C GLN A 571 -7.74 -31.36 -18.42
N ILE A 572 -7.62 -32.17 -19.46
CA ILE A 572 -7.53 -31.70 -20.85
C ILE A 572 -8.81 -32.10 -21.59
N HIS A 573 -9.49 -31.09 -22.13
CA HIS A 573 -10.56 -31.22 -23.10
C HIS A 573 -9.99 -31.02 -24.50
N HIS A 574 -10.44 -31.85 -25.46
CA HIS A 574 -9.94 -31.82 -26.83
C HIS A 574 -10.63 -30.75 -27.67
#